data_AF-W2HQ26-F1
#
_entry.id   AF-W2HQ26-F1
#
_cell.length_a   1.000
_cell.length_b   1.000
_cell.length_c   1.000
_cell.angle_alpha   90.00
_cell.angle_beta   90.00
_cell.angle_gamma   90.00
#
_symmetry.space_group_name_H-M   'P 1'
#
loop_
_entity.id
_entity.type
_entity.pdbx_description
1 polymer ?
#
loop_
_entity_poly.entity_id
_entity_poly.type
_entity_poly.pdbx_seq_one_letter_code
_entity_poly.pdbx_strand_id
1 'polypeptide(L)'
;MAAIPSTFKAYEYQHFGDFLEQIKFNPAAEQKPVQPNEVKIKIFSASLNPIDYKIGLYASMILSTMASPEHPYRVGHDLSGKVVEVGSDVKD
;
A
#
# COMPACT_ATOMS: atom_id res chain seq x y z
N MET A 1 -0.86 -10.53 -22.64
CA MET A 1 -0.84 -10.11 -21.22
C MET A 1 -2.13 -9.37 -20.93
N ALA A 2 -2.79 -9.61 -19.80
CA ALA A 2 -3.95 -8.80 -19.41
C ALA A 2 -3.47 -7.37 -19.10
N ALA A 3 -4.23 -6.36 -19.53
CA ALA A 3 -3.93 -4.97 -19.23
C ALA A 3 -3.91 -4.74 -17.71
N ILE A 4 -2.94 -3.95 -17.23
CA ILE A 4 -2.90 -3.52 -15.84
C ILE A 4 -4.00 -2.46 -15.66
N PRO A 5 -4.96 -2.64 -14.72
CA PRO A 5 -6.00 -1.65 -14.48
C PRO A 5 -5.42 -0.30 -14.05
N SER A 6 -6.10 0.82 -14.28
CA SER A 6 -5.65 2.13 -13.80
C SER A 6 -5.83 2.32 -12.28
N THR A 7 -6.76 1.57 -11.68
CA THR A 7 -7.04 1.61 -10.23
C THR A 7 -7.06 0.20 -9.62
N PHE A 8 -7.05 0.12 -8.30
CA PHE A 8 -7.14 -1.13 -7.56
C PHE A 8 -7.87 -0.97 -6.22
N LYS A 9 -8.16 -2.10 -5.56
CA LYS A 9 -8.82 -2.12 -4.25
C LYS A 9 -7.76 -2.12 -3.15
N ALA A 10 -7.92 -1.27 -2.14
CA ALA A 10 -6.99 -1.16 -1.03
C ALA A 10 -7.70 -0.86 0.29
N TYR A 11 -7.06 -1.22 1.40
CA TYR A 11 -7.36 -0.66 2.70
C TYR A 11 -6.35 0.44 3.02
N GLU A 12 -6.86 1.61 3.41
CA GLU A 12 -6.10 2.85 3.53
C GLU A 12 -6.42 3.59 4.82
N TYR A 13 -5.44 4.28 5.39
CA TYR A 13 -5.63 5.34 6.39
C TYR A 13 -5.49 6.70 5.73
N GLN A 14 -6.40 7.60 6.06
CA GLN A 14 -6.29 9.02 5.73
C GLN A 14 -5.81 9.85 6.92
N HIS A 15 -5.93 9.30 8.14
CA HIS A 15 -5.46 9.88 9.39
C HIS A 15 -5.00 8.75 10.32
N PHE A 16 -4.03 9.01 11.19
CA PHE A 16 -3.65 8.09 12.26
C PHE A 16 -4.60 8.24 13.45
N GLY A 17 -4.80 7.15 14.19
CA GLY A 17 -5.83 7.02 15.23
C GLY A 17 -6.20 5.55 15.46
N ASP A 18 -7.36 5.32 16.09
CA ASP A 18 -7.85 3.96 16.31
C ASP A 18 -7.99 3.21 14.97
N PHE A 19 -7.44 2.00 14.92
CA PHE A 19 -7.38 1.22 13.69
C PHE A 19 -8.76 0.95 13.10
N LEU A 20 -9.72 0.54 13.93
CA LEU A 20 -11.04 0.10 13.48
C LEU A 20 -11.88 1.29 13.01
N GLU A 21 -11.58 2.49 13.50
CA GLU A 21 -12.24 3.73 13.07
C GLU A 21 -11.61 4.34 11.81
N GLN A 22 -10.27 4.27 11.69
CA GLN A 22 -9.54 4.98 10.64
C GLN A 22 -9.32 4.17 9.36
N ILE A 23 -9.31 2.83 9.43
CA ILE A 23 -9.11 2.00 8.24
C ILE A 23 -10.34 2.07 7.33
N LYS A 24 -10.13 2.45 6.06
CA LYS A 24 -11.20 2.54 5.06
C LYS A 24 -10.88 1.67 3.85
N PHE A 25 -11.92 1.00 3.34
CA PHE A 25 -11.83 0.30 2.07
C PHE A 25 -12.00 1.29 0.92
N ASN A 26 -10.99 1.40 0.06
CA ASN A 26 -11.01 2.19 -1.17
C ASN A 26 -11.11 1.23 -2.37
N PRO A 27 -12.25 1.19 -3.10
CA PRO A 27 -12.40 0.28 -4.23
C PRO A 27 -11.68 0.73 -5.51
N ALA A 28 -11.16 1.96 -5.54
CA ALA A 28 -10.63 2.61 -6.74
C ALA A 28 -9.35 3.42 -6.46
N ALA A 29 -8.49 2.90 -5.59
CA ALA A 29 -7.20 3.51 -5.30
C ALA A 29 -6.35 3.65 -6.57
N GLU A 30 -5.72 4.81 -6.74
CA GLU A 30 -4.89 5.09 -7.91
C GLU A 30 -3.59 4.29 -7.88
N GLN A 31 -3.21 3.78 -9.05
CA GLN A 31 -1.88 3.21 -9.25
C GLN A 31 -0.83 4.30 -9.44
N LYS A 32 0.34 4.12 -8.83
CA LYS A 32 1.51 4.95 -9.08
C LYS A 32 2.31 4.38 -10.26
N PRO A 33 2.96 5.24 -11.07
CA PRO A 33 3.95 4.79 -12.04
C PRO A 33 5.10 4.08 -11.33
N VAL A 34 5.59 2.98 -11.92
CA VAL A 34 6.75 2.25 -11.41
C VAL A 34 8.00 3.11 -11.61
N GLN A 35 8.78 3.31 -10.55
CA GLN A 35 10.06 4.00 -10.65
C GLN A 35 11.15 3.06 -11.20
N PRO A 36 12.27 3.59 -11.73
CA PRO A 36 13.32 2.76 -12.35
C PRO A 36 13.81 1.58 -11.50
N ASN A 37 13.87 1.73 -10.17
CA ASN A 37 14.36 0.74 -9.23
C ASN A 37 13.25 -0.05 -8.50
N GLU A 38 12.02 -0.01 -8.98
CA GLU A 38 10.85 -0.65 -8.35
C GLU A 38 10.27 -1.79 -9.21
N VAL A 39 9.44 -2.62 -8.58
CA VAL A 39 8.60 -3.61 -9.26
C VAL A 39 7.14 -3.40 -8.88
N LYS A 40 6.22 -3.67 -9.82
CA LYS A 40 4.78 -3.75 -9.53
C LYS A 40 4.36 -5.20 -9.40
N ILE A 41 3.68 -5.50 -8.30
CA ILE A 41 3.23 -6.86 -7.98
C ILE A 41 1.72 -6.89 -7.96
N LYS A 42 1.12 -7.80 -8.74
CA LYS A 42 -0.27 -8.19 -8.57
C LYS A 42 -0.36 -9.12 -7.36
N ILE A 43 -0.88 -8.58 -6.27
CA ILE A 43 -1.02 -9.28 -4.99
C ILE A 43 -2.12 -10.35 -5.10
N PHE A 44 -1.83 -11.56 -4.61
CA PHE A 44 -2.78 -12.68 -4.50
C PHE A 44 -3.21 -12.91 -3.05
N SER A 45 -2.27 -12.74 -2.12
CA SER A 45 -2.52 -12.80 -0.68
C SER A 45 -1.64 -11.79 0.05
N ALA A 46 -2.12 -11.32 1.19
CA ALA A 46 -1.35 -10.56 2.16
C ALA A 46 -1.49 -11.22 3.54
N SER A 47 -0.47 -11.12 4.38
CA SER A 47 -0.53 -11.61 5.76
C SER A 47 -1.14 -10.54 6.67
N LEU A 48 -1.65 -10.98 7.83
CA LEU A 48 -1.97 -10.08 8.94
C LEU A 48 -0.84 -10.13 9.95
N ASN A 49 -0.31 -8.97 10.30
CA ASN A 49 0.76 -8.81 11.27
C ASN A 49 0.38 -7.83 12.38
N PRO A 50 0.99 -7.93 13.58
CA PRO A 50 0.78 -6.94 14.64
C PRO A 50 1.12 -5.50 14.24
N ILE A 51 2.04 -5.29 13.28
CA ILE A 51 2.39 -3.94 12.82
C ILE A 51 1.23 -3.24 12.10
N ASP A 52 0.33 -4.00 11.46
CA ASP A 52 -0.74 -3.45 10.63
C ASP A 52 -1.72 -2.59 11.45
N TYR A 53 -1.96 -2.94 12.72
CA TYR A 53 -2.77 -2.12 13.61
C TYR A 53 -1.96 -1.15 14.47
N LYS A 54 -0.73 -1.55 14.85
CA LYS A 54 0.14 -0.70 15.68
C LYS A 54 0.57 0.56 14.95
N ILE A 55 0.73 0.52 13.63
CA ILE A 55 1.13 1.70 12.88
C ILE A 55 0.06 2.79 12.93
N GLY A 56 -1.23 2.46 12.87
CA GLY A 56 -2.31 3.44 13.05
C GLY A 56 -2.27 4.16 14.41
N LEU A 57 -1.87 3.44 15.47
CA LEU A 57 -1.81 3.96 16.85
C LEU A 57 -0.55 4.78 17.14
N TYR A 58 0.59 4.39 16.58
CA TYR A 58 1.89 4.91 16.98
C TYR A 58 2.67 5.61 15.85
N ALA A 59 2.16 5.64 14.61
CA ALA A 59 2.90 6.19 13.47
C ALA A 59 3.35 7.64 13.68
N SER A 60 2.56 8.47 14.39
CA SER A 60 2.94 9.85 14.71
C SER A 60 4.20 9.96 15.57
N MET A 61 4.61 8.90 16.25
CA MET A 61 5.81 8.84 17.08
C MET A 61 7.05 8.35 16.30
N ILE A 62 6.86 7.76 15.12
CA ILE A 62 7.92 7.02 14.39
C ILE A 62 8.08 7.44 12.92
N LEU A 63 7.05 8.02 12.30
CA LEU A 63 7.09 8.50 10.91
C LEU A 63 7.21 10.02 10.88
N SER A 64 8.05 10.53 9.98
CA SER A 64 8.21 11.97 9.72
C SER A 64 7.06 12.56 8.90
N THR A 65 6.25 11.70 8.27
CA THR A 65 5.09 12.06 7.47
C THR A 65 3.85 11.34 7.97
N MET A 66 2.75 12.09 8.05
CA MET A 66 1.46 11.58 8.46
C MET A 66 0.65 11.15 7.24
N ALA A 67 -0.22 10.14 7.41
CA ALA A 67 -1.26 9.87 6.43
C ALA A 67 -2.13 11.13 6.23
N SER A 68 -2.49 11.43 4.99
CA SER A 68 -3.46 12.48 4.64
C SER A 68 -4.44 11.97 3.58
N PRO A 69 -5.55 12.67 3.32
CA PRO A 69 -6.44 12.34 2.20
C PRO A 69 -5.73 12.32 0.85
N GLU A 70 -4.76 13.22 0.63
CA GLU A 70 -3.96 13.33 -0.59
C GLU A 70 -2.85 12.26 -0.65
N HIS A 71 -2.35 11.84 0.51
CA HIS A 71 -1.31 10.83 0.64
C HIS A 71 -1.73 9.74 1.65
N PRO A 72 -2.70 8.88 1.30
CA PRO A 72 -3.17 7.86 2.20
C PRO A 72 -2.08 6.82 2.46
N TYR A 73 -2.03 6.31 3.68
CA TYR A 73 -1.15 5.20 4.04
C TYR A 73 -1.85 3.87 3.76
N ARG A 74 -1.17 2.92 3.11
CA ARG A 74 -1.71 1.59 2.76
C ARG A 74 -1.18 0.53 3.71
N VAL A 75 -2.07 -0.36 4.15
CA VAL A 75 -1.76 -1.42 5.12
C VAL A 75 -1.26 -2.67 4.41
N GLY A 76 -0.36 -3.42 5.06
CA GLY A 76 0.14 -4.71 4.60
C GLY A 76 1.66 -4.71 4.47
N HIS A 77 2.31 -5.61 5.19
CA HIS A 77 3.78 -5.69 5.26
C HIS A 77 4.36 -6.98 4.67
N ASP A 78 3.56 -8.05 4.52
CA ASP A 78 3.92 -9.18 3.66
C ASP A 78 2.87 -9.45 2.60
N LEU A 79 3.32 -10.03 1.49
CA LEU A 79 2.48 -10.42 0.37
C LEU A 79 3.00 -11.67 -0.33
N SER A 80 2.11 -12.32 -1.07
CA SER A 80 2.47 -13.19 -2.18
C SER A 80 1.77 -12.69 -3.44
N GLY A 81 2.44 -12.78 -4.59
CA GLY A 81 1.88 -12.25 -5.83
C GLY A 81 2.77 -12.50 -7.03
N LYS A 82 2.39 -11.89 -8.16
CA LYS A 82 3.12 -11.97 -9.42
C LYS A 82 3.64 -10.60 -9.83
N VAL A 83 4.92 -10.51 -10.20
CA VAL A 83 5.48 -9.31 -10.85
C VAL A 83 4.78 -9.08 -12.19
N VAL A 84 4.21 -7.89 -12.39
CA VAL A 84 3.48 -7.50 -13.61
C VAL A 84 4.12 -6.34 -14.37
N GLU A 85 5.03 -5.61 -13.74
CA GLU A 85 5.77 -4.49 -14.33
C GLU A 85 7.10 -4.35 -13.59
N VAL A 86 8.16 -3.99 -14.31
CA VAL A 86 9.54 -3.91 -13.79
C VAL A 86 10.14 -2.58 -14.23
N GLY A 87 10.72 -1.83 -13.28
CA GLY A 87 11.44 -0.60 -13.58
C GLY A 87 12.69 -0.82 -14.42
N SER A 88 13.14 0.21 -15.15
CA SER A 88 14.25 0.12 -16.11
C SER A 88 15.59 -0.30 -15.51
N ASP A 89 15.79 -0.06 -14.21
CA ASP A 89 17.05 -0.24 -13.51
C ASP A 89 17.05 -1.50 -12.63
N VAL A 90 15.94 -2.25 -12.59
CA VAL A 90 15.88 -3.56 -11.93
C VAL A 90 16.59 -4.59 -12.80
N LYS A 91 17.61 -5.23 -12.24
CA LYS A 91 18.47 -6.24 -12.90
C LYS A 91 18.38 -7.58 -12.16
N ASP A 92 18.89 -8.61 -12.82
CA ASP A 92 19.03 -9.98 -12.31
C ASP A 92 20.19 -10.16 -11.32
#